data_AF-A0A2G9U2I4-F1
#
_entry.id   AF-A0A2G9U2I4-F1
#
_cell.length_a   1.000
_cell.length_b   1.000
_cell.length_c   1.000
_cell.angle_alpha   90.00
_cell.angle_beta   90.00
_cell.angle_gamma   90.00
#
_symmetry.space_group_name_H-M   'P 1'
#
loop_
_entity.id
_entity.type
_entity.pdbx_description
1 polymer ?
#
loop_
_entity_poly.entity_id
_entity_poly.type
_entity_poly.pdbx_seq_one_letter_code
_entity_poly.pdbx_strand_id
1 'polypeptide(L)'
;MDVLGKELDLSPNFFGVRTNGTDGSIEFLKVVGFQLRANPPLNWTKYDVQMYERLVSSYLDKEMESDLLTIYPFSLTYTSDEIVKTGWTIFPYLGVGITVMSTFSVISMYYSSSRMEQWSNYKIIDAVFACVCPLLATSSALGLLFWCGFRFASILCVTPFLVLAIVFHDLSIQGVDDAYLMMHSWMRISNEDPTMTKRERVAHILVDAGPSMAITSLTNFLAFLVGFYTPTPEIQVFCLGNAVAILFDFIYEVLFTHPAMLL
;
A
#
# COMPACT_ATOMS: atom_id res chain seq x y z
N MET A 1 30.34 -22.39 -33.60
CA MET A 1 31.26 -21.25 -33.44
C MET A 1 32.01 -21.48 -32.14
N ASP A 2 33.33 -21.50 -32.17
CA ASP A 2 34.14 -21.60 -30.95
C ASP A 2 34.23 -20.24 -30.29
N VAL A 3 33.74 -20.14 -29.05
CA VAL A 3 33.91 -18.97 -28.18
C VAL A 3 34.56 -19.48 -26.90
N LEU A 4 35.75 -18.97 -26.57
CA LEU A 4 36.56 -19.43 -25.44
C LEU A 4 36.94 -20.94 -25.47
N GLY A 5 37.04 -21.56 -26.66
CA GLY A 5 37.50 -22.94 -26.82
C GLY A 5 36.47 -24.00 -26.44
N LYS A 6 35.19 -23.64 -26.41
CA LYS A 6 34.06 -24.59 -26.33
C LYS A 6 33.12 -24.35 -27.51
N GLU A 7 32.62 -25.47 -28.06
CA GLU A 7 31.49 -25.45 -28.98
C GLU A 7 30.26 -24.91 -28.24
N LEU A 8 29.81 -23.73 -28.65
CA LEU A 8 28.68 -23.04 -28.04
C LEU A 8 27.44 -23.33 -28.88
N ASP A 9 26.54 -24.14 -28.34
CA ASP A 9 25.23 -24.36 -28.94
C ASP A 9 24.33 -23.15 -28.64
N LEU A 10 23.94 -22.43 -29.69
CA LEU A 10 23.07 -21.26 -29.63
C LEU A 10 21.59 -21.62 -29.80
N SER A 11 21.30 -22.86 -30.22
CA SER A 11 19.94 -23.38 -30.39
C SER A 11 19.02 -23.16 -29.17
N PRO A 12 19.45 -23.34 -27.91
CA PRO A 12 18.57 -23.13 -26.75
C PRO A 12 18.18 -21.66 -26.50
N ASN A 13 18.84 -20.72 -27.17
CA ASN A 13 18.58 -19.29 -27.03
C ASN A 13 17.62 -18.73 -28.10
N PHE A 14 17.16 -19.58 -29.03
CA PHE A 14 16.30 -19.18 -30.13
C PHE A 14 14.83 -19.48 -29.81
N PHE A 15 13.98 -18.46 -29.93
CA PHE A 15 12.56 -18.56 -29.60
C PHE A 15 11.68 -18.15 -30.79
N GLY A 16 10.53 -18.83 -30.93
CA GLY A 16 9.60 -18.62 -32.04
C GLY A 16 10.16 -19.03 -33.40
N VAL A 17 10.96 -20.10 -33.42
CA VAL A 17 11.65 -20.61 -34.61
C VAL A 17 10.66 -21.28 -35.56
N ARG A 18 10.77 -21.00 -36.87
CA ARG A 18 10.18 -21.85 -37.92
C ARG A 18 11.31 -22.50 -38.69
N THR A 19 11.22 -23.81 -38.85
CA THR A 19 12.22 -24.63 -39.54
C THR A 19 11.67 -25.14 -40.86
N ASN A 20 12.53 -25.22 -41.85
CA ASN A 20 12.21 -25.81 -43.14
C ASN A 20 12.04 -27.33 -43.00
N GLY A 21 10.95 -27.89 -43.54
CA GLY A 21 10.55 -29.29 -43.34
C GLY A 21 11.45 -30.32 -44.01
N THR A 22 12.32 -29.93 -44.94
CA THR A 22 13.20 -30.84 -45.68
C THR A 22 14.60 -30.97 -45.07
N ASP A 23 15.19 -29.86 -44.63
CA ASP A 23 16.59 -29.80 -44.17
C ASP A 23 16.74 -29.48 -42.67
N GLY A 24 15.65 -29.15 -41.97
CA GLY A 24 15.69 -28.73 -40.57
C GLY A 24 16.39 -27.38 -40.34
N SER A 25 16.71 -26.64 -41.40
CA SER A 25 17.32 -25.32 -41.34
C SER A 25 16.33 -24.27 -40.81
N ILE A 26 16.85 -23.27 -40.10
CA ILE A 26 16.03 -22.19 -39.53
C ILE A 26 15.66 -21.20 -40.64
N GLU A 27 14.37 -21.09 -40.94
CA GLU A 27 13.83 -20.15 -41.93
C GLU A 27 13.46 -18.81 -41.29
N PHE A 28 12.94 -18.86 -40.06
CA PHE A 28 12.48 -17.67 -39.35
C PHE A 28 12.78 -17.78 -37.85
N LEU A 29 13.14 -16.64 -37.25
CA LEU A 29 13.47 -16.51 -35.84
C LEU A 29 12.81 -15.25 -35.28
N LYS A 30 12.04 -15.39 -34.20
CA LYS A 30 11.28 -14.27 -33.63
C LYS A 30 12.07 -13.52 -32.56
N VAL A 31 12.71 -14.24 -31.65
CA VAL A 31 13.45 -13.65 -30.51
C VAL A 31 14.72 -14.45 -30.27
N VAL A 32 15.80 -13.73 -29.95
CA VAL A 32 17.08 -14.30 -29.54
C VAL A 32 17.35 -13.88 -28.09
N GLY A 33 17.50 -14.86 -27.21
CA GLY A 33 17.92 -14.63 -25.83
C GLY A 33 19.44 -14.57 -25.74
N PHE A 34 19.99 -13.53 -25.12
CA PHE A 34 21.42 -13.48 -24.83
C PHE A 34 21.62 -13.40 -23.33
N GLN A 35 22.30 -14.40 -22.75
CA GLN A 35 22.57 -14.44 -21.31
C GLN A 35 24.05 -14.13 -21.04
N LEU A 36 24.30 -12.96 -20.47
CA LEU A 36 25.61 -12.59 -19.91
C LEU A 36 25.72 -13.13 -18.49
N ARG A 37 26.72 -14.00 -18.26
CA ARG A 37 27.10 -14.46 -16.92
C ARG A 37 28.53 -14.01 -16.65
N ALA A 38 28.72 -13.21 -15.61
CA ALA A 38 30.03 -12.76 -15.15
C ALA A 38 30.16 -13.03 -13.65
N ASN A 39 31.32 -13.50 -13.23
CA ASN A 39 31.62 -13.60 -11.81
C ASN A 39 32.06 -12.21 -11.31
N PRO A 40 31.51 -11.75 -10.17
CA PRO A 40 31.95 -10.49 -9.59
C PRO A 40 33.42 -10.61 -9.16
N PRO A 41 34.26 -9.59 -9.43
CA PRO A 41 35.64 -9.60 -8.98
C PRO A 41 35.69 -9.45 -7.45
N LEU A 42 36.75 -9.99 -6.82
CA LEU A 42 36.91 -10.08 -5.36
C LEU A 42 36.86 -8.73 -4.62
N ASN A 43 37.15 -7.63 -5.32
CA ASN A 43 37.18 -6.28 -4.78
C ASN A 43 35.83 -5.53 -4.89
N TRP A 44 34.80 -6.15 -5.48
CA TRP A 44 33.50 -5.49 -5.65
C TRP A 44 32.54 -5.81 -4.52
N THR A 45 31.88 -4.76 -4.04
CA THR A 45 30.74 -4.89 -3.12
C THR A 45 29.47 -5.22 -3.90
N LYS A 46 28.40 -5.62 -3.19
CA LYS A 46 27.08 -5.83 -3.82
C LYS A 46 26.58 -4.59 -4.56
N TYR A 47 26.90 -3.40 -4.07
CA TYR A 47 26.51 -2.15 -4.69
C TYR A 47 27.21 -1.93 -6.03
N ASP A 48 28.50 -2.25 -6.12
CA ASP A 48 29.29 -2.10 -7.35
C ASP A 48 28.77 -3.04 -8.46
N VAL A 49 28.39 -4.27 -8.09
CA VAL A 49 27.75 -5.22 -9.02
C VAL A 49 26.41 -4.68 -9.52
N GLN A 50 25.56 -4.19 -8.63
CA GLN A 50 24.28 -3.59 -9.01
C GLN A 50 24.46 -2.35 -9.90
N MET A 51 25.47 -1.52 -9.61
CA MET A 51 25.78 -0.35 -10.42
C MET A 51 26.23 -0.75 -11.82
N TYR A 52 27.10 -1.75 -11.94
CA TYR A 52 27.51 -2.29 -13.23
C TYR A 52 26.32 -2.82 -14.03
N GLU A 53 25.44 -3.61 -13.42
CA GLU A 53 24.23 -4.09 -14.08
C GLU A 53 23.33 -2.96 -14.57
N ARG A 54 23.11 -1.92 -13.75
CA ARG A 54 22.35 -0.72 -14.15
C ARG A 54 22.96 -0.02 -15.35
N LEU A 55 24.28 0.19 -15.33
CA LEU A 55 24.99 0.85 -16.43
C LEU A 55 24.87 0.06 -17.73
N VAL A 56 25.09 -1.25 -17.68
CA VAL A 56 24.95 -2.13 -18.86
C VAL A 56 23.52 -2.12 -19.39
N SER A 57 22.51 -2.28 -18.52
CA SER A 57 21.11 -2.22 -18.94
C SER A 57 20.76 -0.86 -19.55
N SER A 58 21.23 0.24 -18.96
CA SER A 58 20.98 1.59 -19.47
C SER A 58 21.66 1.86 -20.82
N TYR A 59 22.87 1.32 -21.03
CA TYR A 59 23.61 1.41 -22.28
C TYR A 59 22.88 0.67 -23.40
N LEU A 60 22.43 -0.56 -23.12
CA LEU A 60 21.70 -1.39 -24.07
C LEU A 60 20.35 -0.79 -24.48
N ASP A 61 19.67 -0.10 -23.55
CA ASP A 61 18.36 0.50 -23.80
C ASP A 61 18.46 1.86 -24.52
N LYS A 62 19.44 2.71 -24.16
CA LYS A 62 19.50 4.10 -24.65
C LYS A 62 20.53 4.35 -25.74
N GLU A 63 21.61 3.59 -25.78
CA GLU A 63 22.78 3.88 -26.61
C GLU A 63 22.92 2.90 -27.78
N MET A 64 22.36 1.69 -27.64
CA MET A 64 22.21 0.72 -28.72
C MET A 64 20.82 0.82 -29.38
N GLU A 65 20.56 1.94 -30.05
CA GLU A 65 19.46 1.98 -31.02
C GLU A 65 19.94 1.42 -32.37
N SER A 66 19.26 0.38 -32.86
CA SER A 66 19.51 -0.19 -34.18
C SER A 66 18.21 -0.28 -34.96
N ASP A 67 18.22 0.10 -36.24
CA ASP A 67 17.03 0.07 -37.10
C ASP A 67 16.50 -1.35 -37.38
N LEU A 68 17.30 -2.37 -37.08
CA LEU A 68 17.03 -3.78 -37.43
C LEU A 68 16.64 -4.64 -36.23
N LEU A 69 17.03 -4.25 -35.01
CA LEU A 69 16.84 -5.05 -33.80
C LEU A 69 16.33 -4.19 -32.65
N THR A 70 15.22 -4.60 -32.04
CA THR A 70 14.76 -4.04 -30.77
C THR A 70 15.35 -4.87 -29.62
N ILE A 71 16.17 -4.26 -28.79
CA ILE A 71 16.87 -4.91 -27.68
C ILE A 71 16.09 -4.66 -26.39
N TYR A 72 15.89 -5.71 -25.60
CA TYR A 72 15.24 -5.61 -24.29
C TYR A 72 16.20 -6.13 -23.21
N PRO A 73 16.87 -5.23 -22.47
CA PRO A 73 17.73 -5.65 -21.36
C PRO A 73 16.89 -6.10 -20.17
N PHE A 74 17.31 -7.19 -19.51
CA PHE A 74 16.68 -7.69 -18.29
C PHE A 74 17.75 -8.04 -17.24
N SER A 75 17.60 -7.49 -16.04
CA SER A 75 18.42 -7.79 -14.86
C SER A 75 17.54 -7.74 -13.60
N LEU A 76 17.91 -8.51 -12.58
CA LEU A 76 17.28 -8.45 -11.25
C LEU A 76 17.36 -7.06 -10.62
N THR A 77 18.47 -6.35 -10.83
CA THR A 77 18.65 -4.98 -10.34
C THR A 77 17.71 -4.02 -11.09
N TYR A 78 17.58 -4.18 -12.41
CA TYR A 78 16.64 -3.40 -13.23
C TYR A 78 15.19 -3.60 -12.77
N THR A 79 14.77 -4.84 -12.52
CA THR A 79 13.43 -5.14 -11.98
C THR A 79 13.21 -4.48 -10.62
N SER A 80 14.21 -4.51 -9.74
CA SER A 80 14.12 -3.88 -8.41
C SER A 80 13.95 -2.36 -8.52
N ASP A 81 14.66 -1.72 -9.45
CA ASP A 81 14.52 -0.28 -9.69
C ASP A 81 13.15 0.08 -10.27
N GLU A 82 12.63 -0.72 -11.21
CA GLU A 82 11.32 -0.49 -11.80
C GLU A 82 10.19 -0.66 -10.76
N ILE A 83 10.36 -1.58 -9.80
CA ILE A 83 9.46 -1.70 -8.65
C ILE A 83 9.48 -0.43 -7.79
N VAL A 84 10.65 0.13 -7.50
CA VAL A 84 10.77 1.39 -6.73
C VAL A 84 10.13 2.56 -7.48
N LYS A 85 10.39 2.67 -8.78
CA LYS A 85 9.81 3.68 -9.66
C LYS A 85 8.29 3.58 -9.72
N THR A 86 7.75 2.37 -9.79
CA THR A 86 6.31 2.12 -9.68
C THR A 86 5.76 2.64 -8.35
N GLY A 87 6.49 2.44 -7.24
CA GLY A 87 6.17 3.04 -5.95
C GLY A 87 6.02 4.56 -6.01
N TRP A 88 6.96 5.25 -6.68
CA TRP A 88 6.88 6.71 -6.91
C TRP A 88 5.65 7.12 -7.73
N THR A 89 5.27 6.32 -8.73
CA THR A 89 4.07 6.57 -9.53
C THR A 89 2.78 6.43 -8.72
N ILE A 90 2.75 5.64 -7.65
CA ILE A 90 1.56 5.43 -6.79
C ILE A 90 1.31 6.61 -5.84
N PHE A 91 2.35 7.29 -5.35
CA PHE A 91 2.22 8.42 -4.42
C PHE A 91 1.22 9.52 -4.81
N PRO A 92 1.15 10.03 -6.07
CA PRO A 92 0.15 11.04 -6.43
C PRO A 92 -1.29 10.53 -6.32
N TYR A 93 -1.54 9.25 -6.60
CA TYR A 93 -2.87 8.65 -6.44
C TYR A 93 -3.31 8.59 -4.98
N LEU A 94 -2.37 8.41 -4.05
CA LEU A 94 -2.65 8.51 -2.61
C LEU A 94 -3.13 9.92 -2.22
N GLY A 95 -2.50 10.97 -2.77
CA GLY A 95 -2.95 12.35 -2.54
C GLY A 95 -4.36 12.63 -3.07
N VAL A 96 -4.67 12.11 -4.26
CA VAL A 96 -6.02 12.20 -4.84
C VAL A 96 -7.02 11.46 -3.96
N GLY A 97 -6.68 10.25 -3.50
CA GLY A 97 -7.52 9.46 -2.59
C GLY A 97 -7.86 10.23 -1.32
N ILE A 98 -6.86 10.77 -0.62
CA ILE A 98 -7.07 11.57 0.61
C ILE A 98 -7.98 12.79 0.33
N THR A 99 -7.79 13.46 -0.80
CA THR A 99 -8.59 14.65 -1.17
C THR A 99 -10.05 14.28 -1.42
N VAL A 100 -10.30 13.22 -2.18
CA VAL A 100 -11.66 12.73 -2.45
C VAL A 100 -12.34 12.26 -1.17
N MET A 101 -11.62 11.53 -0.31
CA MET A 101 -12.19 11.05 0.96
C MET A 101 -12.46 12.19 1.95
N SER A 102 -11.58 13.19 2.03
CA SER A 102 -11.79 14.36 2.88
C SER A 102 -13.00 15.17 2.44
N THR A 103 -13.17 15.38 1.13
CA THR A 103 -14.33 16.12 0.59
C THR A 103 -15.62 15.35 0.80
N PHE A 104 -15.64 14.03 0.55
CA PHE A 104 -16.80 13.20 0.83
C PHE A 104 -17.20 13.22 2.31
N SER A 105 -16.22 13.16 3.20
CA SER A 105 -16.43 13.18 4.65
C SER A 105 -17.06 14.50 5.10
N VAL A 106 -16.51 15.63 4.64
CA VAL A 106 -17.06 16.97 4.92
C VAL A 106 -18.48 17.12 4.37
N ILE A 107 -18.76 16.64 3.16
CA ILE A 107 -20.10 16.70 2.55
C ILE A 107 -21.10 15.85 3.34
N SER A 108 -20.72 14.63 3.72
CA SER A 108 -21.57 13.72 4.51
C SER A 108 -21.88 14.29 5.89
N MET A 109 -20.88 14.90 6.55
CA MET A 109 -21.06 15.64 7.80
C MET A 109 -21.98 16.85 7.62
N TYR A 110 -21.80 17.62 6.55
CA TYR A 110 -22.63 18.78 6.24
C TYR A 110 -24.11 18.38 6.02
N TYR A 111 -24.34 17.31 5.24
CA TYR A 111 -25.69 16.79 5.01
C TYR A 111 -26.35 16.28 6.29
N SER A 112 -25.60 15.53 7.10
CA SER A 112 -26.08 15.02 8.39
C SER A 112 -26.37 16.14 9.40
N SER A 113 -25.50 17.16 9.46
CA SER A 113 -25.70 18.35 10.31
C SER A 113 -26.90 19.20 9.88
N SER A 114 -27.15 19.32 8.57
CA SER A 114 -28.30 20.04 8.04
C SER A 114 -29.63 19.34 8.38
N ARG A 115 -29.65 18.01 8.34
CA ARG A 115 -30.85 17.21 8.63
C ARG A 115 -31.27 17.23 10.11
N MET A 116 -30.32 17.46 11.02
CA MET A 116 -30.56 17.46 12.47
C MET A 116 -30.57 18.85 13.11
N GLU A 117 -30.53 19.93 12.32
CA GLU A 117 -30.59 21.34 12.75
C GLU A 117 -29.61 21.77 13.86
N GLN A 118 -28.60 20.95 14.18
CA GLN A 118 -27.59 21.22 15.20
C GLN A 118 -26.27 21.60 14.53
N TRP A 119 -26.13 22.90 14.22
CA TRP A 119 -24.91 23.49 13.70
C TRP A 119 -23.90 23.66 14.82
N SER A 120 -22.76 22.98 14.70
CA SER A 120 -21.61 23.32 15.52
C SER A 120 -20.29 23.14 14.80
N ASN A 121 -19.39 24.10 15.05
CA ASN A 121 -18.04 24.16 14.51
C ASN A 121 -17.16 22.98 14.97
N TYR A 122 -17.44 22.36 16.13
CA TYR A 122 -16.66 21.22 16.63
C TYR A 122 -16.77 19.97 15.74
N LYS A 123 -17.87 19.83 15.00
CA LYS A 123 -18.11 18.67 14.13
C LYS A 123 -17.13 18.60 12.94
N ILE A 124 -16.72 19.76 12.41
CA ILE A 124 -15.74 19.82 11.30
C ILE A 124 -14.36 19.38 11.78
N ILE A 125 -14.01 19.67 13.03
CA ILE A 125 -12.76 19.26 13.64
C ILE A 125 -12.71 17.74 13.74
N ASP A 126 -13.78 17.10 14.20
CA ASP A 126 -13.89 15.63 14.27
C ASP A 126 -13.73 14.96 12.89
N ALA A 127 -14.34 15.52 11.84
CA ALA A 127 -14.20 14.99 10.47
C ALA A 127 -12.75 15.06 9.94
N VAL A 128 -12.03 16.14 10.28
CA VAL A 128 -10.61 16.28 9.91
C VAL A 128 -9.75 15.31 10.71
N PHE A 129 -10.02 15.14 12.01
CA PHE A 129 -9.32 14.17 12.85
C PHE A 129 -9.53 12.74 12.37
N ALA A 130 -10.74 12.38 11.93
CA ALA A 130 -11.04 11.07 11.34
C ALA A 130 -10.18 10.78 10.10
N CYS A 131 -9.87 11.80 9.28
CA CYS A 131 -8.99 11.62 8.12
C CYS A 131 -7.50 11.58 8.48
N VAL A 132 -7.08 12.31 9.52
CA VAL A 132 -5.66 12.42 9.93
C VAL A 132 -5.21 11.24 10.80
N CYS A 133 -6.12 10.67 11.60
CA CYS A 133 -5.81 9.59 12.54
C CYS A 133 -5.24 8.33 11.85
N PRO A 134 -5.85 7.78 10.77
CA PRO A 134 -5.32 6.60 10.08
C PRO A 134 -3.97 6.84 9.41
N LEU A 135 -3.71 8.08 8.96
CA LEU A 135 -2.41 8.48 8.41
C LEU A 135 -1.34 8.49 9.51
N LEU A 136 -1.66 9.03 10.68
CA LEU A 136 -0.77 9.04 11.84
C LEU A 136 -0.50 7.60 12.34
N ALA A 137 -1.53 6.77 12.41
CA ALA A 137 -1.45 5.37 12.79
C ALA A 137 -0.54 4.58 11.85
N THR A 138 -0.76 4.71 10.54
CA THR A 138 0.07 4.05 9.52
C THR A 138 1.52 4.54 9.56
N SER A 139 1.73 5.85 9.72
CA SER A 139 3.09 6.40 9.84
C SER A 139 3.81 5.86 11.09
N SER A 140 3.09 5.76 12.21
CA SER A 140 3.62 5.20 13.46
C SER A 140 3.95 3.71 13.32
N ALA A 141 3.08 2.94 12.66
CA ALA A 141 3.28 1.52 12.42
C ALA A 141 4.48 1.24 11.50
N LEU A 142 4.59 1.96 10.38
CA LEU A 142 5.73 1.84 9.48
C LEU A 142 7.04 2.28 10.16
N GLY A 143 6.99 3.37 10.95
CA GLY A 143 8.12 3.81 11.76
C GLY A 143 8.58 2.74 12.78
N LEU A 144 7.63 2.09 13.46
CA LEU A 144 7.91 0.99 14.38
C LEU A 144 8.51 -0.22 13.65
N LEU A 145 7.96 -0.61 12.49
CA LEU A 145 8.53 -1.71 11.71
C LEU A 145 9.97 -1.43 11.27
N PHE A 146 10.26 -0.21 10.80
CA PHE A 146 11.63 0.14 10.41
C PHE A 146 12.56 0.20 11.62
N TRP A 147 12.07 0.64 12.79
CA TRP A 147 12.82 0.59 14.04
C TRP A 147 13.15 -0.84 14.46
N CYS A 148 12.21 -1.78 14.27
CA CYS A 148 12.43 -3.21 14.51
C CYS A 148 13.34 -3.89 13.46
N GLY A 149 13.82 -3.16 12.45
CA GLY A 149 14.76 -3.65 11.46
C GLY A 149 14.13 -4.42 10.29
N PHE A 150 12.81 -4.27 10.07
CA PHE A 150 12.16 -4.87 8.90
C PHE A 150 12.62 -4.19 7.60
N ARG A 151 12.76 -4.99 6.53
CA ARG A 151 13.17 -4.50 5.21
C ARG A 151 12.08 -3.62 4.58
N PHE A 152 12.46 -2.48 4.01
CA PHE A 152 11.56 -1.66 3.21
C PHE A 152 11.08 -2.46 1.98
N ALA A 153 9.77 -2.68 1.89
CA ALA A 153 9.14 -3.28 0.73
C ALA A 153 8.27 -2.21 0.05
N SER A 154 8.36 -2.09 -1.28
CA SER A 154 7.59 -1.13 -2.07
C SER A 154 6.07 -1.27 -1.89
N ILE A 155 5.59 -2.48 -1.60
CA ILE A 155 4.19 -2.76 -1.29
C ILE A 155 3.67 -2.03 -0.04
N LEU A 156 4.56 -1.66 0.90
CA LEU A 156 4.19 -0.89 2.10
C LEU A 156 3.72 0.53 1.76
N CYS A 157 4.07 1.05 0.58
CA CYS A 157 3.55 2.34 0.10
C CYS A 157 2.03 2.30 -0.13
N VAL A 158 1.44 1.11 -0.28
CA VAL A 158 -0.01 0.91 -0.46
C VAL A 158 -0.73 0.77 0.89
N THR A 159 -0.03 0.41 1.96
CA THR A 159 -0.58 0.28 3.33
C THR A 159 -1.43 1.48 3.77
N PRO A 160 -1.00 2.75 3.66
CA PRO A 160 -1.83 3.89 4.07
C PRO A 160 -3.12 4.01 3.26
N PHE A 161 -3.10 3.66 1.97
CA PHE A 161 -4.32 3.60 1.17
C PHE A 161 -5.23 2.46 1.63
N LEU A 162 -4.67 1.30 1.95
CA LEU A 162 -5.43 0.14 2.40
C LEU A 162 -6.06 0.38 3.77
N VAL A 163 -5.34 0.95 4.73
CA VAL A 163 -5.87 1.28 6.06
C VAL A 163 -6.98 2.33 5.94
N LEU A 164 -6.76 3.42 5.19
CA LEU A 164 -7.83 4.38 4.87
C LEU A 164 -9.02 3.72 4.18
N ALA A 165 -8.76 2.76 3.28
CA ALA A 165 -9.82 2.04 2.58
C ALA A 165 -10.55 1.04 3.47
N ILE A 166 -9.94 0.43 4.49
CA ILE A 166 -10.66 -0.42 5.46
C ILE A 166 -11.62 0.43 6.26
N VAL A 167 -11.10 1.53 6.84
CA VAL A 167 -11.89 2.52 7.57
C VAL A 167 -13.07 3.01 6.73
N PHE A 168 -12.85 3.24 5.42
CA PHE A 168 -13.89 3.74 4.51
C PHE A 168 -14.73 2.64 3.80
N HIS A 169 -14.26 1.41 3.66
CA HIS A 169 -15.05 0.33 3.06
C HIS A 169 -16.13 -0.13 4.03
N ASP A 170 -15.86 -0.08 5.34
CA ASP A 170 -16.90 -0.18 6.37
C ASP A 170 -17.91 0.99 6.31
N LEU A 171 -17.52 2.15 5.75
CA LEU A 171 -18.46 3.25 5.42
C LEU A 171 -19.45 2.88 4.30
N SER A 172 -19.08 2.02 3.34
CA SER A 172 -19.91 1.74 2.16
C SER A 172 -20.69 0.42 2.22
N ILE A 173 -20.28 -0.57 3.01
CA ILE A 173 -21.01 -1.85 3.12
C ILE A 173 -21.79 -1.97 4.45
N GLN A 174 -21.41 -1.25 5.51
CA GLN A 174 -22.13 -1.26 6.79
C GLN A 174 -22.55 0.13 7.30
N GLY A 175 -22.14 1.23 6.65
CA GLY A 175 -22.68 2.58 6.90
C GLY A 175 -22.28 3.18 8.24
N VAL A 176 -21.17 2.72 8.82
CA VAL A 176 -20.78 2.99 10.20
C VAL A 176 -19.25 3.00 10.23
N ASP A 177 -18.62 4.10 9.82
CA ASP A 177 -17.25 4.37 10.26
C ASP A 177 -17.29 4.65 11.77
N ASP A 178 -16.28 4.27 12.53
CA ASP A 178 -16.28 4.37 14.00
C ASP A 178 -16.48 5.85 14.41
N ALA A 179 -15.80 6.78 13.74
CA ALA A 179 -16.01 8.23 13.92
C ALA A 179 -17.43 8.70 13.51
N TYR A 180 -18.01 8.19 12.42
CA TYR A 180 -19.36 8.58 11.98
C TYR A 180 -20.47 7.92 12.80
N LEU A 181 -20.26 6.70 13.29
CA LEU A 181 -21.13 6.00 14.24
C LEU A 181 -21.23 6.81 15.51
N MET A 182 -20.07 7.20 16.06
CA MET A 182 -19.98 8.01 17.26
C MET A 182 -20.69 9.35 17.05
N MET A 183 -20.46 10.01 15.91
CA MET A 183 -21.14 11.26 15.58
C MET A 183 -22.67 11.10 15.44
N HIS A 184 -23.13 10.03 14.78
CA HIS A 184 -24.56 9.76 14.62
C HIS A 184 -25.23 9.42 15.95
N SER A 185 -24.61 8.54 16.76
CA SER A 185 -25.06 8.21 18.11
C SER A 185 -25.04 9.44 19.03
N TRP A 186 -24.04 10.31 18.90
CA TRP A 186 -23.98 11.59 19.59
C TRP A 186 -25.16 12.49 19.24
N MET A 187 -25.48 12.64 17.95
CA MET A 187 -26.61 13.45 17.51
C MET A 187 -27.95 12.87 17.96
N ARG A 188 -28.09 11.54 17.94
CA ARG A 188 -29.29 10.85 18.44
C ARG A 188 -29.50 11.10 19.93
N ILE A 189 -28.49 10.83 20.76
CA ILE A 189 -28.56 11.01 22.22
C ILE A 189 -28.74 12.49 22.58
N SER A 190 -28.11 13.40 21.83
CA SER A 190 -28.29 14.84 22.05
C SER A 190 -29.71 15.33 21.74
N ASN A 191 -30.45 14.64 20.87
CA ASN A 191 -31.85 14.95 20.57
C ASN A 191 -32.82 14.24 21.52
N GLU A 192 -32.51 13.01 21.96
CA GLU A 192 -33.35 12.25 22.91
C GLU A 192 -33.31 12.90 24.31
N ASP A 193 -32.14 13.30 24.82
CA ASP A 193 -31.99 13.90 26.16
C ASP A 193 -31.09 15.16 26.18
N PRO A 194 -31.65 16.36 25.99
CA PRO A 194 -30.90 17.62 25.95
C PRO A 194 -30.27 18.03 27.30
N THR A 195 -30.70 17.43 28.42
CA THR A 195 -30.27 17.79 29.79
C THR A 195 -29.03 17.03 30.28
N MET A 196 -28.62 15.96 29.60
CA MET A 196 -27.44 15.17 30.00
C MET A 196 -26.13 15.93 29.82
N THR A 197 -25.18 15.71 30.74
CA THR A 197 -23.84 16.30 30.67
C THR A 197 -23.06 15.70 29.50
N LYS A 198 -22.17 16.48 28.86
CA LYS A 198 -21.29 15.98 27.76
C LYS A 198 -20.56 14.67 28.12
N ARG A 199 -20.09 14.53 29.35
CA ARG A 199 -19.42 13.31 29.86
C ARG A 199 -20.33 12.08 29.87
N GLU A 200 -21.59 12.25 30.29
CA GLU A 200 -22.55 11.15 30.36
C GLU A 200 -22.95 10.69 28.95
N ARG A 201 -23.04 11.63 28.00
CA ARG A 201 -23.26 11.32 26.58
C ARG A 201 -22.11 10.52 25.98
N VAL A 202 -20.86 10.94 26.16
CA VAL A 202 -19.69 10.17 25.67
C VAL A 202 -19.66 8.77 26.31
N ALA A 203 -19.96 8.65 27.60
CA ALA A 203 -20.01 7.35 28.27
C ALA A 203 -21.10 6.43 27.67
N HIS A 204 -22.30 6.95 27.41
CA HIS A 204 -23.36 6.18 26.75
C HIS A 204 -22.98 5.75 25.34
N ILE A 205 -22.36 6.63 24.56
CA ILE A 205 -21.91 6.31 23.19
C ILE A 205 -20.82 5.25 23.22
N LEU A 206 -19.86 5.34 24.15
CA LEU A 206 -18.78 4.37 24.27
C LEU A 206 -19.31 2.98 24.67
N VAL A 207 -20.35 2.92 25.52
CA VAL A 207 -20.97 1.65 25.93
C VAL A 207 -21.75 1.02 24.77
N ASP A 208 -22.42 1.82 23.94
CA ASP A 208 -23.26 1.33 22.85
C ASP A 208 -22.44 1.00 21.58
N ALA A 209 -21.53 1.90 21.20
CA ALA A 209 -20.74 1.80 19.96
C ALA A 209 -19.38 1.11 20.16
N GLY A 210 -18.71 1.35 21.30
CA GLY A 210 -17.34 0.89 21.55
C GLY A 210 -17.11 -0.62 21.40
N PRO A 211 -18.01 -1.51 21.86
CA PRO A 211 -17.86 -2.95 21.64
C PRO A 211 -17.83 -3.33 20.15
N SER A 212 -18.61 -2.66 19.30
CA SER A 212 -18.64 -2.91 17.86
C SER A 212 -17.29 -2.55 17.23
N MET A 213 -16.76 -1.37 17.56
CA MET A 213 -15.46 -0.88 17.08
C MET A 213 -14.33 -1.85 17.43
N ALA A 214 -14.32 -2.29 18.70
CA ALA A 214 -13.31 -3.22 19.20
C ALA A 214 -13.37 -4.58 18.47
N ILE A 215 -14.57 -5.09 18.19
CA ILE A 215 -14.75 -6.36 17.46
C ILE A 215 -14.26 -6.23 16.03
N THR A 216 -14.61 -5.15 15.33
CA THR A 216 -14.18 -4.90 13.95
C THR A 216 -12.66 -4.76 13.86
N SER A 217 -12.07 -3.89 14.69
CA SER A 217 -10.63 -3.68 14.77
C SER A 217 -9.86 -4.96 15.10
N LEU A 218 -10.34 -5.73 16.09
CA LEU A 218 -9.72 -6.99 16.49
C LEU A 218 -9.81 -8.04 15.37
N THR A 219 -10.95 -8.13 14.69
CA THR A 219 -11.12 -9.09 13.58
C THR A 219 -10.21 -8.74 12.41
N ASN A 220 -10.09 -7.45 12.06
CA ASN A 220 -9.16 -6.98 11.04
C ASN A 220 -7.70 -7.28 11.43
N PHE A 221 -7.30 -6.98 12.67
CA PHE A 221 -5.98 -7.32 13.20
C PHE A 221 -5.67 -8.82 13.08
N LEU A 222 -6.60 -9.68 13.49
CA LEU A 222 -6.45 -11.14 13.40
C LEU A 222 -6.38 -11.62 11.94
N ALA A 223 -7.18 -11.05 11.04
CA ALA A 223 -7.13 -11.38 9.62
C ALA A 223 -5.76 -11.08 9.00
N PHE A 224 -5.16 -9.93 9.33
CA PHE A 224 -3.80 -9.60 8.91
C PHE A 224 -2.73 -10.47 9.57
N LEU A 225 -2.90 -10.86 10.84
CA LEU A 225 -2.01 -11.82 11.48
C LEU A 225 -2.03 -13.20 10.82
N VAL A 226 -3.20 -13.67 10.36
CA VAL A 226 -3.29 -14.90 9.56
C VAL A 226 -2.55 -14.72 8.22
N GLY A 227 -2.68 -13.55 7.59
CA GLY A 227 -1.95 -13.20 6.37
C GLY A 227 -0.43 -13.22 6.54
N PHE A 228 0.09 -12.88 7.72
CA PHE A 228 1.52 -12.97 8.05
C PHE A 228 2.07 -14.41 7.97
N TYR A 229 1.25 -15.43 8.10
CA TYR A 229 1.70 -16.83 7.99
C TYR A 229 2.00 -17.27 6.54
N THR A 230 1.74 -16.41 5.55
CA THR A 230 2.02 -16.69 4.12
C THR A 230 3.54 -16.88 3.89
N PRO A 231 3.98 -17.84 3.05
CA PRO A 231 5.41 -18.11 2.84
C PRO A 231 6.17 -16.99 2.11
N THR A 232 5.46 -16.06 1.46
CA THR A 232 6.07 -14.98 0.67
C THR A 232 6.51 -13.83 1.58
N PRO A 233 7.81 -13.54 1.72
CA PRO A 233 8.33 -12.59 2.72
C PRO A 233 7.83 -11.15 2.52
N GLU A 234 7.55 -10.74 1.29
CA GLU A 234 6.99 -9.41 0.99
C GLU A 234 5.56 -9.26 1.53
N ILE A 235 4.76 -10.33 1.43
CA ILE A 235 3.40 -10.37 1.96
C ILE A 235 3.43 -10.41 3.50
N GLN A 236 4.40 -11.09 4.10
CA GLN A 236 4.56 -11.11 5.56
C GLN A 236 4.77 -9.71 6.12
N VAL A 237 5.75 -8.97 5.60
CA VAL A 237 6.04 -7.60 6.06
C VAL A 237 4.86 -6.67 5.81
N PHE A 238 4.16 -6.84 4.69
CA PHE A 238 2.93 -6.11 4.39
C PHE A 238 1.82 -6.39 5.41
N CYS A 239 1.51 -7.66 5.67
CA CYS A 239 0.47 -8.06 6.61
C CYS A 239 0.80 -7.62 8.04
N LEU A 240 2.06 -7.75 8.48
CA LEU A 240 2.51 -7.26 9.78
C LEU A 240 2.37 -5.72 9.88
N GLY A 241 2.75 -5.00 8.83
CA GLY A 241 2.60 -3.54 8.76
C GLY A 241 1.14 -3.09 8.89
N ASN A 242 0.22 -3.75 8.18
CA ASN A 242 -1.21 -3.46 8.27
C ASN A 242 -1.80 -3.83 9.65
N ALA A 243 -1.42 -4.98 10.22
CA ALA A 243 -1.87 -5.40 11.55
C ALA A 243 -1.48 -4.36 12.62
N VAL A 244 -0.22 -3.93 12.62
CA VAL A 244 0.28 -2.91 13.57
C VAL A 244 -0.38 -1.55 13.31
N ALA A 245 -0.63 -1.18 12.05
CA ALA A 245 -1.33 0.05 11.69
C ALA A 245 -2.76 0.09 12.24
N ILE A 246 -3.55 -0.98 12.06
CA ILE A 246 -4.92 -1.09 12.61
C ILE A 246 -4.91 -1.04 14.13
N LEU A 247 -3.93 -1.67 14.78
CA LEU A 247 -3.81 -1.61 16.23
C LEU A 247 -3.49 -0.20 16.74
N PHE A 248 -2.61 0.54 16.06
CA PHE A 248 -2.38 1.95 16.40
C PHE A 248 -3.58 2.84 16.09
N ASP A 249 -4.31 2.56 15.02
CA ASP A 249 -5.50 3.30 14.63
C ASP A 249 -6.58 3.19 15.71
N PHE A 250 -6.86 1.97 16.17
CA PHE A 250 -7.76 1.73 17.30
C PHE A 250 -7.32 2.47 18.57
N ILE A 251 -6.03 2.47 18.90
CA ILE A 251 -5.51 3.20 20.06
C ILE A 251 -5.72 4.71 19.90
N TYR A 252 -5.43 5.26 18.72
CA TYR A 252 -5.57 6.68 18.45
C TYR A 252 -7.04 7.12 18.41
N GLU A 253 -7.94 6.29 17.91
CA GLU A 253 -9.37 6.57 17.89
C GLU A 253 -9.96 6.58 19.31
N VAL A 254 -9.57 5.62 20.16
CA VAL A 254 -9.96 5.63 21.58
C VAL A 254 -9.36 6.85 22.31
N LEU A 255 -8.10 7.19 22.03
CA LEU A 255 -7.38 8.24 22.76
C LEU A 255 -7.73 9.67 22.31
N PHE A 256 -7.98 9.90 21.01
CA PHE A 256 -8.16 11.24 20.45
C PHE A 256 -9.62 11.57 20.16
N THR A 257 -10.41 10.65 19.59
CA THR A 257 -11.79 10.93 19.16
C THR A 257 -12.73 11.12 20.35
N HIS A 258 -12.58 10.31 21.40
CA HIS A 258 -13.43 10.37 22.59
C HIS A 258 -13.30 11.66 23.40
N PRO A 259 -12.09 12.18 23.70
CA PRO A 259 -11.94 13.47 24.35
C PRO A 259 -12.20 14.67 23.42
N ALA A 260 -12.00 14.55 22.10
CA ALA A 260 -12.35 15.62 21.17
C ALA A 260 -13.86 15.97 21.21
N MET A 261 -14.72 14.95 21.33
CA MET A 261 -16.17 15.15 21.51
C MET A 261 -16.57 15.77 22.87
N LEU A 262 -15.67 15.81 23.86
CA LEU A 262 -15.94 16.45 25.15
C LEU A 262 -15.72 17.97 25.13
N LEU A 263 -14.92 18.49 24.19
CA LEU A 263 -14.66 19.92 24.00
C LEU A 263 -15.92 20.66 23.51
#